data_AF-A0A180FLQ8-F1
#
_entry.id   AF-A0A180FLQ8-F1
#
_cell.length_a   1.000
_cell.length_b   1.000
_cell.length_c   1.000
_cell.angle_alpha   90.00
_cell.angle_beta   90.00
_cell.angle_gamma   90.00
#
_symmetry.space_group_name_H-M   'P 1'
#
loop_
_entity.id
_entity.type
_entity.pdbx_description
1 polymer ?
#
loop_
_entity_poly.entity_id
_entity_poly.type
_entity_poly.pdbx_seq_one_letter_code
_entity_poly.pdbx_strand_id
1 'polypeptide(L)'
;MKELIKGLEKSVSQVEEEIKNRTESDETLYEQHKRLCTVEGIGNKTAAKMIVVTKGFTDARKFCCHAGAVPFSFSSGSSIRSRSRVSQRADKSIKAILHMAAPVVATRCRGETA
;
A
#
# COMPACT_ATOMS: atom_id res chain seq x y z
N MET A 1 5.54 18.79 28.11
CA MET A 1 4.88 18.25 26.90
C MET A 1 5.78 18.27 25.66
N LYS A 2 6.43 19.38 25.29
CA LYS A 2 7.31 19.44 24.10
C LYS A 2 8.45 18.42 24.09
N GLU A 3 9.12 18.21 25.22
CA GLU A 3 10.21 17.21 25.34
C GLU A 3 9.74 15.76 25.10
N LEU A 4 8.52 15.41 25.52
CA LEU A 4 7.95 14.07 25.30
C LEU A 4 7.63 13.83 23.83
N ILE A 5 7.08 14.84 23.14
CA ILE A 5 6.81 14.78 21.70
C ILE A 5 8.12 14.58 20.93
N LYS A 6 9.15 15.35 21.28
CA LYS A 6 10.48 15.25 20.66
C LYS A 6 11.14 13.88 20.88
N GLY A 7 10.94 13.29 22.07
CA GLY A 7 11.37 11.93 22.36
C GLY A 7 10.70 10.90 21.45
N LEU A 8 9.38 10.98 21.29
CA LEU A 8 8.62 10.08 20.41
C LEU A 8 9.00 10.24 18.94
N GLU A 9 9.18 11.48 18.45
CA GLU A 9 9.65 11.74 17.09
C GLU A 9 11.02 11.11 16.83
N LYS A 10 11.94 11.19 17.80
CA LYS A 10 13.25 10.55 17.70
C LYS A 10 13.12 9.03 17.61
N SER A 11 12.28 8.42 18.43
CA SER A 11 12.04 6.97 18.39
C SER A 11 11.43 6.53 17.06
N VAL A 12 10.49 7.31 16.50
CA VAL A 12 9.92 7.03 15.18
C VAL A 12 11.00 7.09 14.09
N SER A 13 11.84 8.13 14.09
CA SER A 13 12.93 8.25 13.13
C SER A 13 13.95 7.11 13.21
N GLN A 14 14.28 6.67 14.43
CA GLN A 14 15.18 5.52 14.64
C GLN A 14 14.61 4.22 14.05
N VAL A 15 13.31 3.97 14.26
CA VAL A 15 12.63 2.79 13.70
C VAL A 15 12.58 2.87 12.17
N GLU A 16 12.33 4.04 11.61
CA GLU A 16 12.32 4.24 10.16
C GLU A 16 13.69 3.99 9.52
N GLU A 17 14.76 4.42 10.18
CA GLU A 17 16.13 4.16 9.76
C GLU A 17 16.47 2.67 9.84
N GLU A 18 16.04 1.98 10.90
CA GLU A 18 16.26 0.54 11.04
C GLU A 18 15.52 -0.26 9.94
N ILE A 19 14.27 0.11 9.62
CA ILE A 19 13.52 -0.50 8.51
C ILE A 19 14.25 -0.30 7.19
N LYS A 20 14.77 0.91 6.95
CA LYS A 20 15.52 1.23 5.75
C LYS A 20 16.78 0.36 5.64
N ASN A 21 17.59 0.31 6.70
CA ASN A 21 18.83 -0.45 6.73
C ASN A 21 18.58 -1.96 6.50
N ARG A 22 17.54 -2.52 7.14
CA ARG A 22 17.13 -3.92 6.93
C ARG A 22 16.68 -4.19 5.49
N THR A 23 15.98 -3.24 4.87
CA THR A 23 15.52 -3.35 3.47
C THR A 23 16.69 -3.27 2.49
N GLU A 24 17.68 -2.41 2.76
CA GLU A 24 18.86 -2.22 1.90
C GLU A 24 19.89 -3.37 2.06
N SER A 25 19.88 -4.06 3.19
CA SER A 25 20.79 -5.18 3.46
C SER A 25 20.40 -6.46 2.71
N ASP A 26 19.13 -6.60 2.32
CA ASP A 26 18.62 -7.74 1.55
C ASP A 26 18.37 -7.31 0.10
N GLU A 27 19.09 -7.94 -0.84
CA GLU A 27 19.02 -7.59 -2.26
C GLU A 27 17.60 -7.71 -2.84
N THR A 28 16.84 -8.73 -2.41
CA THR A 28 15.48 -8.95 -2.91
C THR A 28 14.52 -7.89 -2.42
N LEU A 29 14.62 -7.50 -1.14
CA LEU A 29 13.80 -6.46 -0.55
C LEU A 29 14.18 -5.09 -1.13
N TYR A 30 15.47 -4.85 -1.34
CA TYR A 30 15.98 -3.64 -1.96
C TYR A 30 15.43 -3.47 -3.38
N GLU A 31 15.51 -4.51 -4.22
CA GLU A 31 14.99 -4.45 -5.58
C GLU A 31 13.47 -4.24 -5.61
N GLN A 32 12.72 -4.96 -4.78
CA GLN A 32 11.27 -4.78 -4.66
C GLN A 32 10.92 -3.37 -4.22
N HIS A 33 11.60 -2.87 -3.20
CA HIS A 33 11.41 -1.52 -2.68
C HIS A 33 11.73 -0.46 -3.75
N LYS A 34 12.87 -0.61 -4.44
CA LYS A 34 13.28 0.28 -5.53
C LYS A 34 12.23 0.32 -6.64
N ARG A 35 11.72 -0.83 -7.08
CA ARG A 35 10.67 -0.92 -8.11
C ARG A 35 9.34 -0.34 -7.65
N LEU A 36 8.97 -0.50 -6.39
CA LEU A 36 7.74 0.10 -5.85
C LEU A 36 7.83 1.63 -5.80
N CYS A 37 8.98 2.16 -5.37
CA CYS A 37 9.19 3.61 -5.28
C CYS A 37 9.31 4.32 -6.64
N THR A 38 9.39 3.61 -7.77
CA THR A 38 9.30 4.27 -9.09
C THR A 38 7.87 4.69 -9.45
N VAL A 39 6.86 4.16 -8.77
CA VAL A 39 5.46 4.50 -9.02
C VAL A 39 5.14 5.80 -8.30
N GLU A 40 4.59 6.75 -9.04
CA GLU A 40 4.17 8.03 -8.46
C GLU A 40 3.16 7.83 -7.32
N GLY A 41 3.35 8.55 -6.22
CA GLY A 41 2.53 8.43 -5.01
C GLY A 41 2.92 7.27 -4.09
N ILE A 42 3.87 6.42 -4.47
CA ILE A 42 4.45 5.41 -3.59
C ILE A 42 5.76 5.94 -2.99
N GLY A 43 5.79 6.09 -1.66
CA GLY A 43 7.01 6.44 -0.91
C GLY A 43 7.49 5.28 -0.03
N ASN A 44 8.62 5.47 0.65
CA ASN A 44 9.29 4.42 1.44
C ASN A 44 8.37 3.67 2.41
N LYS A 45 7.53 4.40 3.17
CA LYS A 45 6.60 3.80 4.13
C LYS A 45 5.53 2.94 3.45
N THR A 46 5.00 3.42 2.32
CA THR A 46 4.00 2.70 1.52
C THR A 46 4.62 1.47 0.88
N ALA A 47 5.81 1.60 0.28
CA ALA A 47 6.55 0.50 -0.31
C ALA A 47 6.87 -0.59 0.72
N ALA A 48 7.42 -0.22 1.88
CA ALA A 48 7.70 -1.15 2.97
C ALA A 48 6.45 -1.90 3.43
N LYS A 49 5.32 -1.19 3.60
CA LYS A 49 4.04 -1.82 3.97
C LYS A 49 3.55 -2.78 2.89
N MET A 50 3.67 -2.43 1.61
CA MET A 50 3.29 -3.30 0.49
C MET A 50 4.14 -4.57 0.47
N ILE A 51 5.45 -4.48 0.66
CA ILE A 51 6.35 -5.64 0.73
C ILE A 51 5.93 -6.58 1.86
N VAL A 52 5.71 -6.05 3.07
CA VAL A 52 5.31 -6.84 4.25
C VAL A 52 3.95 -7.52 4.06
N VAL A 53 2.97 -6.80 3.52
CA VAL A 53 1.61 -7.30 3.32
C VAL A 53 1.55 -8.34 2.21
N THR A 54 2.32 -8.12 1.14
CA THR A 54 2.31 -9.00 -0.02
C THR A 54 3.12 -10.28 0.21
N LYS A 55 4.15 -10.25 1.08
CA LYS A 55 5.13 -11.33 1.23
C LYS A 55 5.64 -11.85 -0.12
N GLY A 56 5.75 -10.97 -1.12
CA GLY A 56 6.13 -11.34 -2.49
C GLY A 56 4.99 -11.85 -3.38
N PHE A 57 3.78 -11.30 -3.28
CA PHE A 57 2.73 -11.60 -4.27
C PHE A 57 3.24 -11.35 -5.69
N THR A 58 3.22 -12.38 -6.52
CA THR A 58 3.59 -12.31 -7.94
C THR A 58 2.41 -11.93 -8.85
N ASP A 59 1.18 -11.98 -8.31
CA ASP A 59 -0.05 -11.73 -9.06
C ASP A 59 -0.74 -10.45 -8.56
N ALA A 60 -0.84 -9.47 -9.45
CA ALA A 60 -1.49 -8.20 -9.20
C ALA A 60 -2.95 -8.37 -8.74
N ARG A 61 -3.70 -9.33 -9.29
CA ARG A 61 -5.10 -9.55 -8.89
C ARG A 61 -5.20 -9.99 -7.43
N LYS A 62 -4.30 -10.86 -6.97
CA LYS A 62 -4.28 -11.31 -5.57
C LYS A 62 -4.04 -10.12 -4.64
N PHE A 63 -3.08 -9.26 -4.99
CA PHE A 63 -2.83 -8.06 -4.21
C PHE A 63 -4.02 -7.09 -4.22
N CYS A 64 -4.61 -6.79 -5.38
CA CYS A 64 -5.75 -5.86 -5.46
C CYS A 64 -6.99 -6.39 -4.71
N CYS A 65 -7.21 -7.70 -4.70
CA CYS A 65 -8.24 -8.35 -3.88
C CYS A 65 -7.94 -8.21 -2.39
N HIS A 66 -6.68 -8.46 -1.98
CA HIS A 66 -6.25 -8.33 -0.59
C HIS A 66 -6.31 -6.88 -0.09
N ALA A 67 -5.94 -5.91 -0.92
CA ALA A 67 -6.03 -4.48 -0.65
C ALA A 67 -7.46 -3.93 -0.71
N GLY A 68 -8.44 -4.74 -1.14
CA GLY A 68 -9.84 -4.32 -1.24
C GLY A 68 -10.08 -3.24 -2.29
N ALA A 69 -9.30 -3.28 -3.38
CA ALA A 69 -9.45 -2.43 -4.56
C ALA A 69 -10.40 -3.05 -5.61
N VAL A 70 -10.55 -4.37 -5.61
CA VAL A 70 -11.42 -5.08 -6.57
C VAL A 70 -12.80 -5.35 -5.97
N PRO A 71 -13.89 -4.95 -6.63
CA PRO A 71 -15.24 -5.34 -6.24
C PRO A 71 -15.57 -6.76 -6.72
N PHE A 72 -16.24 -7.54 -5.89
CA PHE A 72 -16.72 -8.88 -6.23
C PHE A 72 -18.20 -8.83 -6.61
N SER A 73 -18.56 -9.48 -7.72
CA SER A 73 -19.96 -9.72 -8.08
C SER A 73 -20.52 -10.85 -7.23
N PHE A 74 -21.70 -10.66 -6.66
CA PHE A 74 -22.40 -11.71 -5.92
C PHE A 74 -23.71 -12.04 -6.63
N SER A 75 -23.73 -13.19 -7.29
CA SER A 75 -24.88 -13.77 -7.98
C SER A 75 -25.16 -15.16 -7.44
N SER A 76 -26.25 -15.33 -6.70
CA SER A 76 -26.76 -16.64 -6.30
C SER A 76 -27.92 -17.03 -7.23
N GLY A 77 -27.58 -17.68 -8.35
CA GLY A 77 -28.56 -18.16 -9.33
C GLY A 77 -29.23 -17.06 -10.18
N SER A 78 -30.37 -17.41 -10.79
CA SER A 78 -31.08 -16.60 -11.80
C SER A 78 -31.84 -15.38 -11.27
N SER A 79 -31.92 -15.19 -9.95
CA SER A 79 -32.84 -14.20 -9.34
C SER A 79 -32.18 -13.11 -8.49
N ILE A 80 -30.92 -13.27 -8.06
CA ILE A 80 -30.24 -12.29 -7.19
C ILE A 80 -29.09 -11.63 -7.93
N ARG A 81 -29.32 -10.39 -8.39
CA ARG A 81 -28.30 -9.50 -8.97
C ARG A 81 -27.98 -8.38 -7.99
N SER A 82 -27.08 -8.64 -7.05
CA SER A 82 -26.65 -7.64 -6.06
C SER A 82 -25.56 -6.72 -6.64
N ARG A 83 -25.41 -5.52 -6.06
CA ARG A 83 -24.32 -4.59 -6.42
C ARG A 83 -22.97 -5.22 -6.06
N SER A 84 -21.99 -5.12 -6.94
CA SER A 84 -20.63 -5.57 -6.66
C SER A 84 -20.04 -4.78 -5.49
N ARG A 85 -19.42 -5.48 -4.54
CA ARG A 85 -18.85 -4.90 -3.32
C ARG A 85 -17.45 -5.43 -3.09
N VAL A 86 -16.60 -4.60 -2.51
CA VAL A 86 -15.28 -5.05 -2.03
C VAL A 86 -15.45 -5.94 -0.80
N SER A 87 -14.58 -6.92 -0.64
CA SER A 87 -14.61 -7.83 0.52
C SER A 87 -14.31 -7.08 1.82
N GLN A 88 -15.07 -7.38 2.89
CA GLN A 88 -14.77 -6.88 4.24
C GLN A 88 -13.53 -7.54 4.85
N ARG A 89 -13.05 -8.65 4.26
CA ARG A 89 -11.84 -9.36 4.66
C ARG A 89 -10.56 -8.77 4.07
N ALA A 90 -10.67 -7.68 3.30
CA ALA A 90 -9.51 -6.96 2.79
C ALA A 90 -8.71 -6.32 3.94
N ASP A 91 -7.40 -6.17 3.75
CA ASP A 91 -6.56 -5.40 4.66
C ASP A 91 -6.91 -3.91 4.53
N LYS A 92 -7.63 -3.41 5.53
CA LYS A 92 -8.09 -2.02 5.58
C LYS A 92 -6.95 -1.02 5.77
N SER A 93 -5.81 -1.46 6.32
CA SER A 93 -4.64 -0.60 6.54
C SER A 93 -3.97 -0.24 5.22
N ILE A 94 -3.72 -1.22 4.33
CA ILE A 94 -3.17 -0.94 3.00
C ILE A 94 -4.18 -0.18 2.14
N LYS A 95 -5.48 -0.50 2.26
CA LYS A 95 -6.54 0.24 1.57
C LYS A 95 -6.52 1.73 1.92
N ALA A 96 -6.40 2.07 3.19
CA ALA A 96 -6.33 3.44 3.65
C ALA A 96 -5.09 4.17 3.10
N ILE A 97 -3.92 3.52 3.14
CA ILE A 97 -2.67 4.09 2.62
C ILE A 97 -2.78 4.37 1.11
N LEU A 98 -3.28 3.40 0.33
CA LEU A 98 -3.47 3.58 -1.11
C LEU A 98 -4.51 4.65 -1.44
N HIS A 99 -5.59 4.72 -0.66
CA HIS A 99 -6.61 5.76 -0.82
C HIS A 99 -6.06 7.17 -0.51
N MET A 100 -5.10 7.29 0.42
CA MET A 100 -4.42 8.56 0.69
C MET A 100 -3.36 8.91 -0.37
N ALA A 101 -2.73 7.92 -1.00
CA ALA A 101 -1.79 8.14 -2.09
C ALA A 101 -2.49 8.63 -3.37
N ALA A 102 -3.69 8.12 -3.67
CA ALA A 102 -4.39 8.39 -4.92
C ALA A 102 -4.65 9.89 -5.23
N PRO A 103 -5.10 10.74 -4.27
CA PRO A 103 -5.27 12.18 -4.52
C PRO A 103 -3.97 12.91 -4.86
N VAL A 104 -2.84 12.48 -4.28
CA VAL A 104 -1.52 13.08 -4.55
C VAL A 104 -1.11 12.81 -5.99
N VAL A 105 -1.38 11.61 -6.50
CA VAL A 105 -1.16 11.24 -7.90
C VAL A 105 -2.11 12.02 -8.80
N ALA A 106 -3.42 11.99 -8.52
CA ALA A 106 -4.43 12.66 -9.33
C ALA A 106 -4.23 14.18 -9.50
N THR A 107 -3.61 14.83 -8.51
CA THR A 107 -3.30 16.27 -8.56
C THR A 107 -2.00 16.59 -9.29
N ARG A 108 -1.03 15.66 -9.29
CA ARG A 108 0.28 15.83 -9.92
C ARG A 108 0.32 15.38 -11.38
N CYS A 109 -0.46 14.35 -11.75
CA CYS A 109 -0.50 13.79 -13.11
C CYS A 109 -1.48 14.51 -14.05
N ARG A 110 -1.71 15.82 -13.90
CA ARG A 110 -2.48 16.61 -14.90
C ARG A 110 -1.66 16.73 -16.20
N GLY A 111 -1.52 15.66 -16.98
CA GLY A 111 -0.79 15.74 -18.25
C GLY A 111 -0.50 14.46 -19.03
N GLU A 112 -0.60 13.26 -18.46
CA GLU A 112 -0.20 12.04 -19.20
C GLU A 112 -1.30 10.99 -19.14
N THR A 113 -2.32 11.19 -19.96
CA THR A 113 -3.18 10.10 -20.44
C THR A 113 -2.49 9.46 -21.63
N ALA A 114 -1.97 8.24 -21.43
CA ALA A 114 -1.72 7.31 -22.53
C ALA A 114 -3.05 6.80 -23.10
#